data_AF-A0A0U3QGH6-F1
#
_entry.id   AF-A0A0U3QGH6-F1
#
_cell.length_a   1.000
_cell.length_b   1.000
_cell.length_c   1.000
_cell.angle_alpha   90.00
_cell.angle_beta   90.00
_cell.angle_gamma   90.00
#
_symmetry.space_group_name_H-M   'P 1'
#
loop_
_entity.id
_entity.type
_entity.pdbx_description
1 polymer ?
#
loop_
_entity_poly.entity_id
_entity_poly.type
_entity_poly.pdbx_seq_one_letter_code
_entity_poly.pdbx_strand_id
1 'polypeptide(L)'
;MTGRAVSVVVLLAVEAVLALLAVLVHSGFMAVYGRVADTAFEGLAWGLTAGPSGMALGPVAVVAVVGLVLSPRLWMRLTAVAIPVLMLLVMLAVTPLALGQKIGKYDSSPQCVIEGMDEPMASADRESQRAFDSIEHIGLYSGGGMSGVGGCSRGFAISEDVDVLQHYRSALPEAGWEVVEDDGRHLRAHHEGLAFEVMPCPGGGIVWAGSEDDPAYGQGIPGLAGTEICPHDL
;
A
#
# COMPACT_ATOMS: atom_id res chain seq x y z
N MET A 1 -3.85 21.53 48.32
CA MET A 1 -4.50 20.74 47.26
C MET A 1 -4.08 21.14 45.84
N THR A 2 -3.46 22.31 45.63
CA THR A 2 -3.03 22.82 44.31
C THR A 2 -1.81 22.08 43.73
N GLY A 3 -0.82 21.71 44.54
CA GLY A 3 0.40 21.04 44.04
C GLY A 3 0.15 19.69 43.34
N ARG A 4 -0.73 18.84 43.88
CA ARG A 4 -1.06 17.53 43.27
C ARG A 4 -1.76 17.67 41.91
N ALA A 5 -2.62 18.67 41.76
CA ALA A 5 -3.30 18.92 40.49
C ALA A 5 -2.33 19.43 39.41
N VAL A 6 -1.39 20.31 39.78
CA VAL A 6 -0.34 20.80 38.87
C VAL A 6 0.56 19.65 38.43
N SER A 7 0.98 18.77 39.34
CA SER A 7 1.80 17.60 38.99
C SER A 7 1.11 16.64 38.02
N VAL A 8 -0.19 16.37 38.19
CA VAL A 8 -0.95 15.48 37.28
C VAL A 8 -1.14 16.13 35.90
N VAL A 9 -1.38 17.45 35.85
CA VAL A 9 -1.49 18.17 34.57
C VAL A 9 -0.15 18.15 33.81
N VAL A 10 0.96 18.36 34.49
CA VAL A 10 2.30 18.23 33.88
C VAL A 10 2.53 16.81 33.38
N LEU A 11 2.10 15.79 34.13
CA LEU A 11 2.22 14.39 33.73
C LEU A 11 1.44 14.09 32.44
N LEU A 12 0.20 14.55 32.35
CA LEU A 12 -0.63 14.39 31.15
C LEU A 12 -0.05 15.15 29.94
N ALA A 13 0.54 16.33 30.17
CA ALA A 13 1.21 17.07 29.10
C ALA A 13 2.45 16.30 28.58
N VAL A 14 3.26 15.74 29.49
CA VAL A 14 4.40 14.88 29.12
C VAL A 14 3.92 13.64 28.37
N GLU A 15 2.83 13.01 28.81
CA GLU A 15 2.22 11.85 28.15
C GLU A 15 1.79 12.17 26.72
N ALA A 16 1.11 13.30 26.51
CA ALA A 16 0.69 13.74 25.19
C ALA A 16 1.87 14.02 24.25
N VAL A 17 2.95 14.63 24.76
CA VAL A 17 4.18 14.86 24.00
C VAL A 17 4.86 13.54 23.62
N LEU A 18 4.97 12.60 24.57
CA LEU A 18 5.53 11.28 24.31
C LEU A 18 4.71 10.50 23.29
N ALA A 19 3.38 10.58 23.37
CA ALA A 19 2.47 9.95 22.43
C ALA A 19 2.64 10.50 21.01
N LEU A 20 2.74 11.84 20.88
CA LEU A 20 3.00 12.48 19.59
C LEU A 20 4.36 12.05 19.01
N LEU A 21 5.41 12.02 19.84
CA LEU A 21 6.74 11.57 19.42
C LEU A 21 6.71 10.11 18.96
N ALA A 22 5.97 9.24 19.66
CA ALA A 22 5.81 7.84 19.27
C ALA A 22 5.15 7.72 17.89
N VAL A 23 4.09 8.51 17.62
CA VAL A 23 3.44 8.55 16.30
C VAL A 23 4.43 8.98 15.22
N LEU A 24 5.20 10.05 15.45
CA LEU A 24 6.17 10.55 14.46
C LEU A 24 7.30 9.55 14.19
N VAL A 25 7.81 8.91 15.23
CA VAL A 25 8.82 7.84 15.09
C VAL A 25 8.22 6.65 14.35
N HIS A 26 6.97 6.27 14.64
CA HIS A 26 6.28 5.21 13.92
C HIS A 26 6.09 5.54 12.44
N SER A 27 5.57 6.72 12.12
CA SER A 27 5.37 7.12 10.71
C SER A 27 6.70 7.17 9.95
N GLY A 28 7.75 7.76 10.54
CA GLY A 28 9.07 7.80 9.91
C GLY A 28 9.70 6.42 9.74
N PHE A 29 9.56 5.55 10.75
CA PHE A 29 10.02 4.17 10.66
C PHE A 29 9.26 3.39 9.59
N MET A 30 7.93 3.51 9.51
CA MET A 30 7.15 2.83 8.49
C MET A 30 7.46 3.34 7.08
N ALA A 31 7.72 4.64 6.91
CA ALA A 31 8.10 5.21 5.63
C ALA A 31 9.45 4.69 5.11
N VAL A 32 10.40 4.38 6.01
CA VAL A 32 11.76 3.95 5.61
C VAL A 32 11.95 2.44 5.68
N TYR A 33 11.38 1.76 6.69
CA TYR A 33 11.63 0.35 6.99
C TYR A 33 10.36 -0.49 7.08
N GLY A 34 9.18 0.13 6.99
CA GLY A 34 7.90 -0.58 7.09
C GLY A 34 7.77 -1.65 6.03
N ARG A 35 7.29 -2.83 6.43
CA ARG A 35 6.82 -3.87 5.52
C ARG A 35 5.40 -3.52 5.06
N VAL A 36 5.16 -3.61 3.76
CA VAL A 36 3.82 -3.49 3.17
C VAL A 36 3.13 -4.83 3.39
N ALA A 37 2.18 -4.85 4.32
CA ALA A 37 1.44 -6.04 4.74
C ALA A 37 -0.01 -5.98 4.22
N ASP A 38 -0.75 -7.08 4.36
CA ASP A 38 -2.07 -7.25 3.74
C ASP A 38 -3.11 -6.28 4.31
N THR A 39 -2.88 -5.78 5.52
CA THR A 39 -3.74 -4.79 6.18
C THR A 39 -2.94 -3.74 6.96
N ALA A 40 -3.55 -2.56 7.17
CA ALA A 40 -2.99 -1.52 8.03
C ALA A 40 -2.72 -2.03 9.47
N PHE A 41 -3.53 -2.98 9.96
CA PHE A 41 -3.35 -3.58 11.27
C PHE A 41 -2.09 -4.45 11.33
N GLU A 42 -1.81 -5.25 10.30
CA GLU A 42 -0.57 -6.04 10.24
C GLU A 42 0.66 -5.14 10.10
N GLY A 43 0.57 -4.07 9.30
CA GLY A 43 1.62 -3.06 9.21
C GLY A 43 1.91 -2.40 10.56
N LEU A 44 0.85 -2.05 11.31
CA LEU A 44 0.97 -1.53 12.67
C LEU A 44 1.59 -2.58 13.60
N ALA A 45 1.07 -3.80 13.63
CA ALA A 45 1.55 -4.88 14.49
C ALA A 45 3.03 -5.17 14.25
N TRP A 46 3.47 -5.21 12.99
CA TRP A 46 4.86 -5.34 12.62
C TRP A 46 5.68 -4.13 13.10
N GLY A 47 5.23 -2.90 12.86
CA GLY A 47 5.91 -1.69 13.33
C GLY A 47 6.05 -1.63 14.85
N LEU A 48 5.07 -2.16 15.60
CA LEU A 48 5.10 -2.23 17.06
C LEU A 48 5.99 -3.36 17.60
N THR A 49 6.16 -4.46 16.87
CA THR A 49 6.91 -5.65 17.35
C THR A 49 8.35 -5.68 16.87
N ALA A 50 8.60 -5.24 15.63
CA ALA A 50 9.92 -5.24 15.00
C ALA A 50 10.59 -3.85 15.03
N GLY A 51 9.82 -2.79 15.25
CA GLY A 51 10.29 -1.41 15.14
C GLY A 51 10.57 -0.70 16.47
N PRO A 52 11.27 0.45 16.42
CA PRO A 52 11.47 1.34 17.57
C PRO A 52 10.14 1.89 18.13
N SER A 53 9.05 1.79 17.38
CA SER A 53 7.69 2.18 17.82
C SER A 53 7.23 1.41 19.06
N GLY A 54 7.58 0.11 19.17
CA GLY A 54 7.29 -0.69 20.37
C GLY A 54 8.04 -0.20 21.60
N MET A 55 9.28 0.25 21.42
CA MET A 55 10.07 0.85 22.51
C MET A 55 9.51 2.22 22.92
N ALA A 56 8.96 3.00 21.98
CA ALA A 56 8.32 4.29 22.26
C ALA A 56 6.96 4.17 22.99
N LEU A 57 6.25 3.03 22.82
CA LEU A 57 5.03 2.70 23.55
C LEU A 57 5.27 2.52 25.06
N GLY A 58 6.41 1.96 25.45
CA GLY A 58 6.74 1.68 26.85
C GLY A 58 6.65 2.91 27.77
N PRO A 59 7.37 4.01 27.46
CA PRO A 59 7.28 5.27 28.21
C PRO A 59 5.87 5.83 28.32
N VAL A 60 5.09 5.82 27.23
CA VAL A 60 3.71 6.31 27.21
C VAL A 60 2.84 5.49 28.17
N ALA A 61 2.94 4.15 28.10
CA ALA A 61 2.20 3.27 28.98
C ALA A 61 2.57 3.47 30.47
N VAL A 62 3.85 3.69 30.78
CA VAL A 62 4.31 3.95 32.15
C VAL A 62 3.72 5.25 32.69
N VAL A 63 3.75 6.34 31.92
CA VAL A 63 3.20 7.64 32.35
C VAL A 63 1.68 7.55 32.52
N ALA A 64 0.98 6.87 31.61
CA ALA A 64 -0.46 6.64 31.70
C ALA A 64 -0.85 5.90 33.00
N VAL A 65 -0.13 4.82 33.34
CA VAL A 65 -0.36 4.05 34.58
C VAL A 65 -0.10 4.91 35.83
N VAL A 66 0.97 5.70 35.84
CA VAL A 66 1.28 6.62 36.93
C VAL A 66 0.16 7.67 37.10
N GLY A 67 -0.33 8.25 36.00
CA GLY A 67 -1.46 9.17 36.00
C GLY A 67 -2.76 8.54 36.51
N LEU A 68 -3.03 7.29 36.12
CA LEU A 68 -4.21 6.53 36.51
C LEU A 68 -4.23 6.22 38.02
N VAL A 69 -3.09 5.78 38.56
CA VAL A 69 -2.94 5.39 39.97
C VAL A 69 -2.92 6.61 40.90
N LEU A 70 -2.22 7.68 40.52
CA LEU A 70 -2.02 8.84 41.39
C LEU A 70 -3.17 9.84 41.35
N SER A 71 -4.02 9.82 40.31
CA SER A 71 -5.09 10.80 40.18
C SER A 71 -6.37 10.39 40.92
N PRO A 72 -6.91 11.25 41.80
CA PRO A 72 -8.20 11.02 42.45
C PRO A 72 -9.41 11.48 41.61
N ARG A 73 -9.19 12.19 40.49
CA ARG A 73 -10.27 12.76 39.66
C ARG A 73 -10.55 11.88 38.46
N LEU A 74 -11.82 11.48 38.28
CA LEU A 74 -12.28 10.61 37.20
C LEU A 74 -11.86 11.12 35.81
N TRP A 75 -12.05 12.41 35.53
CA TRP A 75 -11.69 13.02 34.24
C TRP A 75 -10.20 12.90 33.89
N MET A 76 -9.32 13.00 34.89
CA MET A 76 -7.87 12.86 34.68
C MET A 76 -7.46 11.40 34.39
N ARG A 77 -8.17 10.43 34.99
CA ARG A 77 -7.99 9.00 34.68
C ARG A 77 -8.46 8.68 33.27
N LEU A 78 -9.60 9.24 32.86
CA LEU A 78 -10.12 9.07 31.50
C LEU A 78 -9.14 9.64 30.46
N THR A 79 -8.55 10.82 30.69
CA THR A 79 -7.54 11.38 29.79
C THR A 79 -6.26 10.54 29.71
N ALA A 80 -5.78 10.00 30.83
CA ALA A 80 -4.61 9.12 30.86
C ALA A 80 -4.83 7.80 30.10
N VAL A 81 -6.08 7.33 29.96
CA VAL A 81 -6.41 6.18 29.12
C VAL A 81 -6.64 6.60 27.66
N ALA A 82 -7.24 7.77 27.44
CA ALA A 82 -7.55 8.27 26.12
C ALA A 82 -6.29 8.56 25.29
N ILE A 83 -5.22 9.05 25.90
CA ILE A 83 -3.98 9.42 25.18
C ILE A 83 -3.34 8.20 24.49
N PRO A 84 -3.06 7.06 25.17
CA PRO A 84 -2.51 5.87 24.52
C PRO A 84 -3.45 5.27 23.46
N VAL A 85 -4.77 5.30 23.70
CA VAL A 85 -5.76 4.80 22.74
C VAL A 85 -5.77 5.65 21.48
N LEU A 86 -5.83 6.98 21.62
CA LEU A 86 -5.76 7.91 20.49
C LEU A 86 -4.44 7.77 19.73
N MET A 87 -3.32 7.61 20.44
CA MET A 87 -2.03 7.36 19.82
C MET A 87 -2.06 6.12 18.92
N LEU A 88 -2.60 5.00 19.40
CA LEU A 88 -2.72 3.77 18.60
C LEU A 88 -3.66 3.94 17.40
N LEU A 89 -4.78 4.65 17.57
CA LEU A 89 -5.70 4.96 16.48
C LEU A 89 -5.04 5.84 15.41
N VAL A 90 -4.26 6.84 15.83
CA VAL A 90 -3.50 7.70 14.91
C VAL A 90 -2.41 6.89 14.21
N MET A 91 -1.65 6.05 14.93
CA MET A 91 -0.65 5.17 14.33
C MET A 91 -1.28 4.30 13.23
N LEU A 92 -2.38 3.61 13.54
CA LEU A 92 -3.13 2.80 12.57
C LEU A 92 -3.53 3.60 11.33
N ALA A 93 -3.97 4.84 11.50
CA ALA A 93 -4.39 5.70 10.40
C ALA A 93 -3.21 6.22 9.56
N VAL A 94 -2.04 6.48 10.15
CA VAL A 94 -0.87 7.00 9.42
C VAL A 94 0.00 5.91 8.81
N THR A 95 -0.07 4.66 9.28
CA THR A 95 0.65 3.52 8.71
C THR A 95 0.47 3.39 7.18
N PRO A 96 -0.76 3.38 6.61
CA PRO A 96 -0.93 3.27 5.16
C PRO A 96 -0.36 4.47 4.40
N LEU A 97 -0.45 5.68 4.97
CA LEU A 97 0.11 6.90 4.37
C LEU A 97 1.64 6.82 4.29
N ALA A 98 2.29 6.37 5.37
CA ALA A 98 3.73 6.21 5.44
C ALA A 98 4.24 5.12 4.48
N LEU A 99 3.53 3.99 4.39
CA LEU A 99 3.85 2.92 3.44
C LEU A 99 3.66 3.38 1.98
N GLY A 100 2.62 4.17 1.69
CA GLY A 100 2.38 4.70 0.34
C GLY A 100 3.50 5.60 -0.20
N GLN A 101 4.20 6.34 0.67
CA GLN A 101 5.34 7.16 0.28
C GLN A 101 6.55 6.34 -0.18
N LYS A 102 6.65 5.08 0.26
CA LYS A 102 7.79 4.20 0.04
C LYS A 102 7.77 3.51 -1.31
N ILE A 103 6.58 3.13 -1.77
CA ILE A 103 6.39 2.23 -2.93
C ILE A 103 6.33 3.01 -4.25
N GLY A 104 6.11 4.33 -4.20
CA GLY A 104 5.81 5.13 -5.39
C GLY A 104 4.43 4.78 -5.92
N LYS A 105 3.45 5.68 -5.71
CA LYS A 105 2.08 5.52 -6.18
C LYS A 105 1.85 6.40 -7.40
N TYR A 106 1.25 5.84 -8.44
CA TYR A 106 1.02 6.52 -9.71
C TYR A 106 -0.43 6.31 -10.16
N ASP A 107 -1.11 7.41 -10.53
CA ASP A 107 -2.46 7.34 -11.09
C ASP A 107 -2.47 6.83 -12.53
N SER A 108 -1.31 6.76 -13.19
CA SER A 108 -1.15 6.27 -14.56
C SER A 108 0.19 5.56 -14.74
N SER A 109 0.22 4.50 -15.55
CA SER A 109 1.47 3.93 -16.06
C SER A 109 2.06 4.79 -17.19
N PRO A 110 3.36 4.67 -17.51
CA PRO A 110 3.93 5.26 -18.72
C PRO A 110 3.17 4.85 -19.99
N GLN A 111 3.11 5.77 -20.95
CA GLN A 111 2.25 5.69 -22.14
C GLN A 111 2.43 4.37 -22.92
N CYS A 112 1.33 3.64 -23.12
CA CYS A 112 1.17 2.58 -24.14
C CYS A 112 1.19 3.14 -25.56
N VAL A 113 0.67 4.35 -25.73
CA VAL A 113 0.54 4.99 -27.04
C VAL A 113 1.86 5.61 -27.48
N ILE A 114 2.41 5.10 -28.58
CA ILE A 114 3.52 5.71 -29.33
C ILE A 114 2.95 6.55 -30.48
N GLU A 115 3.42 7.79 -30.63
CA GLU A 115 3.01 8.67 -31.72
C GLU A 115 3.37 8.06 -33.08
N GLY A 116 2.39 7.97 -34.00
CA GLY A 116 2.58 7.45 -35.36
C GLY A 116 2.24 5.97 -35.57
N MET A 117 1.62 5.28 -34.61
CA MET A 117 1.09 3.94 -34.84
C MET A 117 -0.16 3.95 -35.72
N ASP A 118 -0.24 2.97 -36.62
CA ASP A 118 -1.39 2.73 -37.49
C ASP A 118 -2.50 1.95 -36.75
N GLU A 119 -3.73 2.09 -37.24
CA GLU A 119 -4.84 1.25 -36.80
C GLU A 119 -4.65 -0.21 -37.26
N PRO A 120 -5.05 -1.22 -36.46
CA PRO A 120 -5.82 -1.14 -35.21
C PRO A 120 -4.98 -1.00 -33.93
N MET A 121 -3.64 -0.95 -34.04
CA MET A 121 -2.76 -0.95 -32.86
C MET A 121 -2.90 0.34 -32.04
N ALA A 122 -3.08 1.48 -32.73
CA ALA A 122 -3.31 2.76 -32.08
C ALA A 122 -4.59 2.84 -31.24
N SER A 123 -5.65 2.10 -31.61
CA SER A 123 -6.88 2.00 -30.80
C SER A 123 -6.69 1.05 -29.62
N ALA A 124 -6.07 -0.11 -29.84
CA ALA A 124 -5.74 -1.05 -28.77
C ALA A 124 -4.86 -0.41 -27.67
N ASP A 125 -3.85 0.37 -28.03
CA ASP A 125 -3.01 1.06 -27.03
C ASP A 125 -3.76 2.16 -26.28
N ARG A 126 -4.73 2.83 -26.91
CA ARG A 126 -5.59 3.82 -26.25
C ARG A 126 -6.53 3.16 -25.25
N GLU A 127 -7.11 2.02 -25.60
CA GLU A 127 -7.96 1.25 -24.69
C GLU A 127 -7.14 0.67 -23.53
N SER A 128 -5.97 0.13 -23.82
CA SER A 128 -5.03 -0.34 -22.80
C SER A 128 -4.63 0.77 -21.83
N GLN A 129 -4.30 1.97 -22.36
CA GLN A 129 -3.95 3.11 -21.51
C GLN A 129 -5.12 3.52 -20.61
N ARG A 130 -6.36 3.50 -21.10
CA ARG A 130 -7.54 3.79 -20.26
C ARG A 130 -7.73 2.76 -19.15
N ALA A 131 -7.46 1.48 -19.45
CA ALA A 131 -7.51 0.43 -18.43
C ALA A 131 -6.45 0.67 -17.35
N PHE A 132 -5.21 0.97 -17.73
CA PHE A 132 -4.16 1.39 -16.79
C PHE A 132 -4.59 2.60 -15.95
N ASP A 133 -5.02 3.69 -16.59
CA ASP A 133 -5.41 4.92 -15.90
C ASP A 133 -6.64 4.77 -14.97
N SER A 134 -7.35 3.63 -15.04
CA SER A 134 -8.48 3.35 -14.15
C SER A 134 -8.06 2.79 -12.79
N ILE A 135 -6.80 2.39 -12.61
CA ILE A 135 -6.30 1.70 -11.42
C ILE A 135 -5.08 2.45 -10.87
N GLU A 136 -5.03 2.60 -9.54
CA GLU A 136 -3.83 3.14 -8.89
C GLU A 136 -2.69 2.12 -8.96
N HIS A 137 -1.53 2.54 -9.47
CA HIS A 137 -0.38 1.68 -9.67
C HIS A 137 0.74 1.90 -8.64
N ILE A 138 1.59 0.88 -8.50
CA ILE A 138 2.74 0.87 -7.59
C ILE A 138 4.06 0.64 -8.32
N GLY A 139 5.15 1.10 -7.73
CA GLY A 139 6.51 0.84 -8.19
C GLY A 139 6.95 1.75 -9.34
N LEU A 140 8.21 1.62 -9.72
CA LEU A 140 8.84 2.38 -10.79
C LEU A 140 8.68 1.62 -12.10
N TYR A 141 7.80 2.10 -12.96
CA TYR A 141 7.62 1.51 -14.28
C TYR A 141 8.87 1.69 -15.15
N SER A 142 9.32 0.60 -15.76
CA SER A 142 10.30 0.70 -16.82
C SER A 142 9.60 1.27 -18.06
N GLY A 143 10.21 2.29 -18.68
CA GLY A 143 9.60 3.04 -19.79
C GLY A 143 9.44 2.26 -21.11
N GLY A 144 9.46 0.93 -21.08
CA GLY A 144 9.34 0.07 -22.25
C GLY A 144 8.47 -1.13 -21.93
N GLY A 145 7.25 -1.12 -22.45
CA GLY A 145 6.41 -2.30 -22.41
C GLY A 145 6.00 -2.72 -23.82
N MET A 146 5.48 -3.94 -23.96
CA MET A 146 5.19 -4.52 -25.26
C MET A 146 3.73 -4.26 -25.62
N SER A 147 3.51 -3.52 -26.70
CA SER A 147 2.19 -3.27 -27.27
C SER A 147 1.90 -4.26 -28.40
N GLY A 148 0.66 -4.73 -28.46
CA GLY A 148 0.14 -5.60 -29.51
C GLY A 148 -1.27 -5.20 -29.93
N VAL A 149 -1.84 -5.94 -30.89
CA VAL A 149 -3.18 -5.63 -31.43
C VAL A 149 -4.32 -5.78 -30.41
N GLY A 150 -4.08 -6.49 -29.30
CA GLY A 150 -5.07 -6.76 -28.27
C GLY A 150 -4.87 -6.05 -26.95
N GLY A 151 -3.72 -5.41 -26.74
CA GLY A 151 -3.37 -4.90 -25.42
C GLY A 151 -1.92 -4.46 -25.30
N CYS A 152 -1.56 -4.08 -24.09
CA CYS A 152 -0.26 -3.52 -23.74
C CYS A 152 0.22 -4.07 -22.40
N SER A 153 1.45 -4.61 -22.36
CA SER A 153 2.11 -4.99 -21.10
C SER A 153 3.06 -3.90 -20.61
N ARG A 154 3.24 -3.78 -19.30
CA ARG A 154 4.11 -2.82 -18.63
C ARG A 154 4.81 -3.48 -17.44
N GLY A 155 6.14 -3.49 -17.48
CA GLY A 155 6.97 -3.92 -16.36
C GLY A 155 7.19 -2.78 -15.37
N PHE A 156 7.25 -3.12 -14.08
CA PHE A 156 7.60 -2.18 -13.02
C PHE A 156 8.51 -2.83 -11.99
N ALA A 157 9.43 -2.03 -11.49
CA ALA A 157 10.36 -2.39 -10.45
C ALA A 157 9.86 -1.90 -9.10
N ILE A 158 10.16 -2.64 -8.06
CA ILE A 158 9.93 -2.26 -6.68
C ILE A 158 11.26 -2.38 -5.96
N SER A 159 11.66 -1.32 -5.26
CA SER A 159 12.93 -1.30 -4.53
C SER A 159 12.98 -2.24 -3.33
N GLU A 160 11.87 -2.88 -2.97
CA GLU A 160 11.68 -3.63 -1.72
C GLU A 160 10.63 -4.76 -1.82
N ASP A 161 10.54 -5.59 -0.77
CA ASP A 161 9.58 -6.69 -0.61
C ASP A 161 8.14 -6.18 -0.49
N VAL A 162 7.50 -5.92 -1.62
CA VAL A 162 6.06 -5.60 -1.73
C VAL A 162 5.32 -6.78 -2.33
N ASP A 163 4.20 -7.15 -1.71
CA ASP A 163 3.27 -8.10 -2.32
C ASP A 163 2.48 -7.39 -3.43
N VAL A 164 2.97 -7.54 -4.66
CA VAL A 164 2.36 -7.00 -5.88
C VAL A 164 0.90 -7.43 -6.03
N LEU A 165 0.64 -8.72 -5.87
CA LEU A 165 -0.69 -9.27 -6.08
C LEU A 165 -1.67 -8.72 -5.06
N GLN A 166 -1.23 -8.56 -3.81
CA GLN A 166 -2.07 -7.99 -2.76
C GLN A 166 -2.49 -6.55 -3.06
N HIS A 167 -1.60 -5.70 -3.58
CA HIS A 167 -1.96 -4.33 -3.99
C HIS A 167 -3.11 -4.36 -5.01
N TYR A 168 -2.98 -5.16 -6.07
CA TYR A 168 -3.97 -5.21 -7.13
C TYR A 168 -5.26 -5.95 -6.72
N ARG A 169 -5.20 -6.90 -5.77
CA ARG A 169 -6.41 -7.50 -5.17
C ARG A 169 -7.30 -6.48 -4.50
N SER A 170 -6.73 -5.42 -3.90
CA SER A 170 -7.51 -4.30 -3.36
C SER A 170 -7.87 -3.26 -4.41
N ALA A 171 -6.92 -2.88 -5.26
CA ALA A 171 -7.10 -1.76 -6.19
C ALA A 171 -8.13 -2.06 -7.28
N LEU A 172 -8.18 -3.30 -7.78
CA LEU A 172 -9.08 -3.70 -8.86
C LEU A 172 -10.57 -3.60 -8.43
N PRO A 173 -11.03 -4.22 -7.33
CA PRO A 173 -12.40 -4.05 -6.87
C PRO A 173 -12.77 -2.60 -6.52
N GLU A 174 -11.84 -1.83 -5.95
CA GLU A 174 -12.06 -0.42 -5.62
C GLU A 174 -12.31 0.43 -6.88
N ALA A 175 -11.65 0.09 -7.98
CA ALA A 175 -11.85 0.68 -9.30
C ALA A 175 -13.05 0.10 -10.07
N GLY A 176 -13.79 -0.86 -9.50
CA GLY A 176 -14.96 -1.47 -10.13
C GLY A 176 -14.67 -2.61 -11.10
N TRP A 177 -13.46 -3.16 -11.06
CA TRP A 177 -13.08 -4.36 -11.82
C TRP A 177 -13.53 -5.64 -11.11
N GLU A 178 -14.01 -6.61 -11.86
CA GLU A 178 -14.38 -7.93 -11.36
C GLU A 178 -13.20 -8.88 -11.47
N VAL A 179 -12.68 -9.37 -10.34
CA VAL A 179 -11.60 -10.36 -10.32
C VAL A 179 -12.15 -11.72 -10.75
N VAL A 180 -11.65 -12.25 -11.87
CA VAL A 180 -12.09 -13.51 -12.48
C VAL A 180 -11.13 -14.67 -12.20
N GLU A 181 -9.87 -14.39 -11.90
CA GLU A 181 -8.88 -15.39 -11.49
C GLU A 181 -7.89 -14.82 -10.48
N ASP A 182 -7.58 -15.61 -9.45
CA ASP A 182 -6.50 -15.38 -8.49
C ASP A 182 -5.94 -16.74 -8.06
N ASP A 183 -4.78 -17.13 -8.58
CA ASP A 183 -4.13 -18.41 -8.26
C ASP A 183 -2.97 -18.26 -7.25
N GLY A 184 -2.81 -17.07 -6.68
CA GLY A 184 -1.70 -16.72 -5.78
C GLY A 184 -0.38 -16.37 -6.47
N ARG A 185 -0.28 -16.51 -7.79
CA ARG A 185 0.87 -16.10 -8.62
C ARG A 185 0.45 -15.26 -9.82
N HIS A 186 -0.83 -15.15 -10.08
CA HIS A 186 -1.44 -14.47 -11.19
C HIS A 186 -2.81 -13.95 -10.75
N LEU A 187 -3.13 -12.73 -11.15
CA LEU A 187 -4.41 -12.09 -10.88
C LEU A 187 -4.99 -11.55 -12.18
N ARG A 188 -6.26 -11.87 -12.47
CA ARG A 188 -6.99 -11.39 -13.65
C ARG A 188 -8.30 -10.76 -13.26
N ALA A 189 -8.66 -9.66 -13.93
CA ALA A 189 -9.91 -8.96 -13.71
C ALA A 189 -10.47 -8.36 -15.00
N HIS A 190 -11.80 -8.21 -15.06
CA HIS A 190 -12.51 -7.63 -16.20
C HIS A 190 -13.28 -6.37 -15.80
N HIS A 191 -13.44 -5.45 -16.76
CA HIS A 191 -14.29 -4.27 -16.61
C HIS A 191 -14.75 -3.76 -17.98
N GLU A 192 -16.05 -3.71 -18.22
CA GLU A 192 -16.64 -3.15 -19.45
C GLU A 192 -16.04 -3.68 -20.78
N GLY A 193 -15.72 -4.98 -20.85
CA GLY A 193 -15.11 -5.62 -22.03
C GLY A 193 -13.59 -5.44 -22.13
N LEU A 194 -12.99 -4.85 -21.12
CA LEU A 194 -11.54 -4.77 -20.93
C LEU A 194 -11.09 -5.85 -19.95
N ALA A 195 -9.84 -6.24 -20.09
CA ALA A 195 -9.18 -7.18 -19.21
C ALA A 195 -7.87 -6.61 -18.67
N PHE A 196 -7.53 -7.03 -17.46
CA PHE A 196 -6.37 -6.60 -16.71
C PHE A 196 -5.73 -7.80 -16.01
N GLU A 197 -4.43 -7.99 -16.20
CA GLU A 197 -3.67 -9.10 -15.66
C GLU A 197 -2.44 -8.59 -14.90
N VAL A 198 -2.12 -9.25 -13.80
CA VAL A 198 -0.96 -8.93 -12.95
C VAL A 198 -0.18 -10.19 -12.61
N MET A 199 1.12 -10.13 -12.87
CA MET A 199 2.07 -11.18 -12.50
C MET A 199 3.25 -10.59 -11.71
N PRO A 200 3.57 -11.13 -10.52
CA PRO A 200 4.74 -10.72 -9.77
C PRO A 200 6.02 -11.28 -10.43
N CYS A 201 7.07 -10.48 -10.44
CA CYS A 201 8.41 -10.85 -10.91
C CYS A 201 9.44 -10.60 -9.79
N PRO A 202 10.60 -11.28 -9.82
CA PRO A 202 11.70 -10.91 -8.93
C PRO A 202 12.03 -9.42 -9.09
N GLY A 203 11.98 -8.65 -8.00
CA GLY A 203 12.23 -7.21 -8.03
C GLY A 203 11.06 -6.33 -8.49
N GLY A 204 9.86 -6.89 -8.74
CA GLY A 204 8.69 -6.09 -9.11
C GLY A 204 7.56 -6.89 -9.74
N GLY A 205 7.06 -6.49 -10.91
CA GLY A 205 5.98 -7.18 -11.59
C GLY A 205 5.74 -6.73 -13.02
N ILE A 206 4.80 -7.40 -13.67
CA ILE A 206 4.25 -7.05 -14.98
C ILE A 206 2.75 -6.88 -14.82
N VAL A 207 2.22 -5.83 -15.44
CA VAL A 207 0.80 -5.64 -15.65
C VAL A 207 0.52 -5.68 -17.14
N TRP A 208 -0.52 -6.38 -17.55
CA TRP A 208 -1.08 -6.31 -18.90
C TRP A 208 -2.49 -5.76 -18.84
N ALA A 209 -2.85 -4.92 -19.80
CA ALA A 209 -4.22 -4.45 -19.97
C ALA A 209 -4.59 -4.41 -21.45
N GLY A 210 -5.84 -4.74 -21.77
CA GLY A 210 -6.30 -4.83 -23.16
C GLY A 210 -7.76 -5.22 -23.29
N SER A 211 -8.15 -5.65 -24.49
CA SER A 211 -9.51 -6.13 -24.77
C SER A 211 -9.69 -7.57 -24.29
N GLU A 212 -10.81 -7.86 -23.62
CA GLU A 212 -11.20 -9.23 -23.24
C GLU A 212 -11.48 -10.11 -24.47
N ASP A 213 -11.92 -9.49 -25.57
CA ASP A 213 -12.28 -10.19 -26.81
C ASP A 213 -11.06 -10.53 -27.68
N ASP A 214 -9.85 -10.07 -27.30
CA ASP A 214 -8.67 -10.34 -28.10
C ASP A 214 -8.33 -11.85 -28.06
N PRO A 215 -8.11 -12.51 -29.21
CA PRO A 215 -7.81 -13.92 -29.23
C PRO A 215 -6.52 -14.32 -28.51
N ALA A 216 -5.58 -13.39 -28.29
CA ALA A 216 -4.37 -13.59 -27.51
C ALA A 216 -4.59 -13.37 -26.01
N TYR A 217 -5.73 -12.79 -25.60
CA TYR A 217 -6.13 -12.68 -24.20
C TYR A 217 -6.25 -14.07 -23.56
N GLY A 218 -5.61 -14.27 -22.41
CA GLY A 218 -5.59 -15.56 -21.73
C GLY A 218 -4.87 -16.69 -22.48
N GLN A 219 -4.15 -16.43 -23.59
CA GLN A 219 -3.32 -17.43 -24.28
C GLN A 219 -1.95 -17.68 -23.63
N GLY A 220 -1.76 -17.18 -22.41
CA GLY A 220 -0.90 -17.85 -21.44
C GLY A 220 -1.46 -19.25 -21.17
N ILE A 221 -1.15 -20.23 -22.02
CA ILE A 221 -1.34 -21.66 -21.76
C ILE A 221 -0.88 -21.89 -20.31
N PRO A 222 -1.54 -22.69 -19.46
CA PRO A 222 -1.11 -22.89 -18.07
C PRO A 222 0.35 -23.37 -17.89
N GLY A 223 0.99 -23.86 -18.96
CA GLY A 223 2.43 -24.17 -19.03
C GLY A 223 3.35 -23.03 -19.52
N LEU A 224 2.76 -21.89 -19.88
CA LEU A 224 3.36 -20.62 -20.31
C LEU A 224 2.96 -19.44 -19.41
N ALA A 225 1.99 -19.60 -18.50
CA ALA A 225 1.86 -18.72 -17.32
C ALA A 225 3.19 -18.78 -16.55
N GLY A 226 3.96 -17.68 -16.59
CA GLY A 226 5.38 -17.65 -16.18
C GLY A 226 6.41 -17.66 -17.32
N THR A 227 5.99 -17.50 -18.58
CA THR A 227 6.87 -17.33 -19.76
C THR A 227 6.73 -15.99 -20.46
N GLU A 228 5.84 -15.10 -20.00
CA GLU A 228 6.12 -13.68 -20.16
C GLU A 228 7.42 -13.42 -19.40
N ILE A 229 8.47 -13.16 -20.17
CA ILE A 229 9.82 -13.00 -19.69
C ILE A 229 9.77 -11.84 -18.70
N CYS A 230 9.82 -12.12 -17.39
CA CYS A 230 10.21 -11.12 -16.41
C CYS A 230 11.45 -10.44 -16.98
N PRO A 231 11.40 -9.14 -17.32
CA PRO A 231 12.54 -8.46 -17.89
C PRO A 231 13.75 -8.75 -17.02
N HIS A 232 14.86 -9.15 -17.62
CA HIS A 232 16.06 -9.50 -16.85
C HIS A 232 16.63 -8.30 -16.05
N ASP A 233 16.13 -7.09 -16.33
CA ASP A 233 16.56 -5.80 -15.79
C ASP A 233 15.42 -5.04 -15.08
N LEU A 234 14.60 -5.71 -14.25
CA LEU A 234 13.68 -5.04 -13.30
C LEU A 234 14.44 -4.53 -12.06
#